data_AF-A0A925DXB7-F1
#
_entry.id   AF-A0A925DXB7-F1
#
_cell.length_a   1.000
_cell.length_b   1.000
_cell.length_c   1.000
_cell.angle_alpha   90.00
_cell.angle_beta   90.00
_cell.angle_gamma   90.00
#
_symmetry.space_group_name_H-M   'P 1'
#
loop_
_entity.id
_entity.type
_entity.pdbx_description
1 polymer ?
#
loop_
_entity_poly.entity_id
_entity_poly.type
_entity_poly.pdbx_seq_one_letter_code
_entity_poly.pdbx_strand_id
1 'polypeptide(L)'
;MKNIKRNDGFTIVELLIVIVVIGILAAITIVSYSGITARANTTKAQTNAASAQKVAEAYNADAGYYPPTLAAFTSGFGANPSSKLPSG
;
A
#
# COMPACT_ATOMS: atom_id res chain seq x y z
N MET A 1 20.32 -40.47 41.51
CA MET A 1 19.55 -41.03 40.37
C MET A 1 19.41 -39.93 39.33
N LYS A 2 19.99 -40.10 38.14
CA LYS A 2 20.05 -39.06 37.10
C LYS A 2 18.90 -39.32 36.12
N ASN A 3 17.83 -38.52 36.24
CA ASN A 3 16.66 -38.61 35.37
C ASN A 3 17.04 -38.16 33.95
N ILE A 4 17.08 -39.09 33.00
CA ILE A 4 17.27 -38.78 31.59
C ILE A 4 15.94 -38.25 31.04
N LYS A 5 15.89 -36.95 30.72
CA LYS A 5 14.76 -36.36 30.01
C LYS A 5 14.77 -36.90 28.58
N ARG A 6 13.65 -37.47 28.12
CA ARG A 6 13.47 -37.84 26.72
C ARG A 6 13.24 -36.55 25.93
N ASN A 7 14.08 -36.31 24.93
CA ASN A 7 13.83 -35.28 23.94
C ASN A 7 12.89 -35.89 22.90
N ASP A 8 11.61 -35.53 22.95
CA ASP A 8 10.66 -35.90 21.91
C ASP A 8 10.99 -35.11 20.64
N GLY A 9 11.28 -35.82 19.55
CA GLY A 9 11.57 -35.25 18.24
C GLY A 9 10.30 -35.05 17.42
N PHE A 10 10.30 -34.04 16.55
CA PHE A 10 9.21 -33.79 15.59
C PHE A 10 9.09 -34.96 14.61
N THR A 11 7.86 -35.38 14.32
CA THR A 11 7.58 -36.39 13.30
C THR A 11 7.69 -35.78 11.90
N ILE A 12 8.07 -36.59 10.90
CA ILE A 12 8.11 -36.16 9.49
C ILE A 12 6.71 -35.75 9.00
N VAL A 13 5.66 -36.38 9.53
CA VAL A 13 4.27 -36.08 9.17
C VAL A 13 3.88 -34.68 9.65
N GLU A 14 4.30 -34.28 10.85
CA GLU A 14 4.07 -32.92 11.36
C GLU A 14 4.79 -31.87 10.50
N LEU A 15 6.02 -32.15 10.03
CA LEU A 15 6.71 -31.23 9.13
C LEU A 15 6.02 -31.16 7.74
N LEU A 16 5.54 -32.30 7.24
CA LEU A 16 4.91 -32.41 5.92
C LEU A 16 3.62 -31.58 5.84
N ILE A 17 2.75 -31.69 6.84
CA ILE A 17 1.50 -30.93 6.84
C ILE A 17 1.77 -29.42 6.94
N VAL A 18 2.80 -29.01 7.68
CA VAL A 18 3.17 -27.59 7.83
C VAL A 18 3.59 -26.98 6.49
N ILE A 19 4.46 -27.66 5.73
CA ILE A 19 4.89 -27.13 4.43
C ILE A 19 3.75 -27.09 3.41
N VAL A 20 2.81 -28.04 3.48
CA VAL A 20 1.61 -28.04 2.62
C VAL A 20 0.72 -26.85 2.94
N VAL A 21 0.46 -26.59 4.22
CA VAL A 21 -0.35 -25.44 4.66
C VAL A 21 0.31 -24.12 4.26
N ILE A 22 1.63 -23.97 4.48
CA ILE A 22 2.37 -22.77 4.08
C ILE A 22 2.33 -22.58 2.55
N GLY A 23 2.46 -23.66 1.77
CA GLY A 23 2.38 -23.63 0.31
C GLY A 23 1.03 -23.13 -0.20
N ILE A 24 -0.07 -23.61 0.38
CA ILE A 24 -1.43 -23.17 0.02
C ILE A 24 -1.63 -21.69 0.35
N LEU A 25 -1.25 -21.26 1.56
CA LEU A 25 -1.37 -19.87 1.98
C LEU A 25 -0.54 -18.92 1.12
N ALA A 26 0.69 -19.32 0.78
CA ALA A 26 1.58 -18.53 -0.06
C ALA A 26 1.02 -18.35 -1.49
N ALA A 27 0.46 -19.42 -2.08
CA ALA A 27 -0.13 -19.35 -3.42
C ALA A 27 -1.31 -18.36 -3.49
N ILE A 28 -2.23 -18.39 -2.52
CA ILE A 28 -3.37 -17.45 -2.45
C ILE A 28 -2.87 -16.02 -2.21
N THR A 29 -1.85 -15.86 -1.36
CA THR A 29 -1.28 -14.55 -1.02
C THR A 29 -0.66 -13.88 -2.25
N ILE A 30 0.06 -14.62 -3.09
CA ILE A 30 0.73 -14.07 -4.29
C ILE A 30 -0.30 -13.48 -5.27
N VAL A 31 -1.36 -14.22 -5.58
CA VAL A 31 -2.38 -13.78 -6.53
C VAL A 31 -3.16 -12.57 -5.98
N SER A 32 -3.53 -12.61 -4.70
CA SER A 32 -4.26 -11.49 -4.07
C SER A 32 -3.41 -10.22 -3.97
N TYR A 33 -2.11 -10.33 -3.69
CA TYR A 33 -1.20 -9.19 -3.55
C TYR A 33 -1.09 -8.36 -4.84
N SER A 34 -1.05 -9.02 -6.01
CA SER A 34 -1.01 -8.33 -7.31
C SER A 34 -2.24 -7.43 -7.53
N GLY A 35 -3.44 -7.95 -7.25
CA GLY A 35 -4.70 -7.20 -7.37
C GLY A 35 -4.80 -6.04 -6.36
N ILE A 36 -4.33 -6.25 -5.13
CA ILE A 36 -4.30 -5.22 -4.08
C ILE A 36 -3.41 -4.06 -4.49
N THR A 37 -2.22 -4.35 -5.04
CA THR A 37 -1.25 -3.32 -5.46
C THR A 37 -1.79 -2.49 -6.63
N ALA A 38 -2.39 -3.14 -7.62
CA ALA A 38 -3.02 -2.45 -8.75
C ALA A 38 -4.18 -1.54 -8.30
N ARG A 39 -5.02 -2.02 -7.39
CA ARG A 39 -6.11 -1.22 -6.80
C ARG A 39 -5.57 -0.05 -5.97
N ALA A 40 -4.55 -0.28 -5.15
CA ALA A 40 -3.91 0.75 -4.36
C ALA A 40 -3.34 1.86 -5.25
N ASN A 41 -2.65 1.51 -6.33
CA ASN A 41 -2.12 2.47 -7.30
C ASN A 41 -3.24 3.27 -7.99
N THR A 42 -4.33 2.60 -8.37
CA THR A 42 -5.51 3.27 -8.97
C THR A 42 -6.15 4.24 -7.99
N THR A 43 -6.35 3.85 -6.73
CA THR A 43 -6.89 4.71 -5.68
C THR A 43 -5.96 5.90 -5.39
N LYS A 44 -4.63 5.68 -5.39
CA LYS A 44 -3.64 6.75 -5.25
C LYS A 44 -3.75 7.75 -6.41
N ALA A 45 -3.83 7.27 -7.65
CA ALA A 45 -3.99 8.13 -8.83
C ALA A 45 -5.29 8.95 -8.77
N GLN A 46 -6.41 8.32 -8.41
CA GLN A 46 -7.70 9.01 -8.24
C GLN A 46 -7.64 10.09 -7.15
N THR A 47 -7.01 9.78 -6.00
CA THR A 47 -6.86 10.74 -4.89
C THR A 47 -5.97 11.92 -5.29
N ASN A 48 -4.90 11.67 -6.03
CA ASN A 48 -4.00 12.70 -6.54
C ASN A 48 -4.72 13.62 -7.53
N ALA A 49 -5.50 13.04 -8.46
CA ALA A 49 -6.30 13.81 -9.41
C ALA A 49 -7.36 14.67 -8.71
N ALA A 50 -8.08 14.12 -7.73
CA ALA A 50 -9.06 14.88 -6.94
C ALA A 50 -8.41 16.01 -6.15
N SER A 51 -7.20 15.80 -5.62
CA SER A 51 -6.44 16.84 -4.91
C SER A 51 -6.00 17.95 -5.87
N ALA A 52 -5.51 17.59 -7.05
CA ALA A 52 -5.18 18.53 -8.13
C ALA A 52 -6.37 19.38 -8.57
N GLN A 53 -7.52 18.76 -8.77
CA GLN A 53 -8.74 19.46 -9.13
C GLN A 53 -9.14 20.47 -8.04
N LYS A 54 -9.12 20.07 -6.76
CA LYS A 54 -9.43 20.97 -5.65
C LYS A 54 -8.53 22.20 -5.61
N VAL A 55 -7.24 22.04 -5.86
CA VAL A 55 -6.29 23.16 -5.88
C VAL A 55 -6.58 24.10 -7.06
N ALA A 56 -6.87 23.55 -8.24
CA ALA A 56 -7.23 24.34 -9.41
C ALA A 56 -8.54 25.11 -9.22
N GLU A 57 -9.56 24.46 -8.64
CA GLU A 57 -10.85 25.10 -8.30
C GLU A 57 -10.71 26.17 -7.23
N ALA A 58 -9.91 25.93 -6.18
CA ALA A 58 -9.62 26.93 -5.16
C ALA A 58 -8.94 28.17 -5.76
N TYR A 59 -7.93 27.97 -6.62
CA TYR A 59 -7.28 29.08 -7.32
C TYR A 59 -8.27 29.84 -8.22
N ASN A 60 -9.17 29.14 -8.91
CA ASN A 60 -10.19 29.79 -9.74
C ASN A 60 -11.23 30.55 -8.90
N ALA A 61 -11.60 30.04 -7.73
CA ALA A 61 -12.50 30.75 -6.81
C ALA A 61 -11.88 32.05 -6.29
N ASP A 62 -10.57 32.06 -6.04
CA ASP A 62 -9.85 33.24 -5.53
C ASP A 62 -9.48 34.25 -6.63
N ALA A 63 -8.98 33.77 -7.78
CA ALA A 63 -8.41 34.61 -8.84
C ALA A 63 -9.37 34.83 -10.04
N GLY A 64 -10.46 34.06 -10.15
CA GLY A 64 -11.41 34.12 -11.26
C GLY A 64 -10.97 33.41 -12.54
N TYR A 65 -9.77 32.82 -12.57
CA TYR A 65 -9.25 32.03 -13.70
C TYR A 65 -8.42 30.84 -13.18
N TYR A 66 -8.24 29.79 -13.99
CA TYR A 66 -7.43 28.63 -13.60
C TYR A 66 -5.92 28.94 -13.63
N PRO A 67 -5.11 28.29 -12.78
CA PRO A 67 -3.68 28.61 -12.65
C PRO A 67 -2.95 28.41 -13.99
N PRO A 68 -2.35 29.46 -14.59
CA PRO A 68 -1.76 29.40 -15.92
C PRO A 68 -0.33 28.84 -15.94
N THR A 69 0.28 28.67 -14.76
CA THR A 69 1.65 28.18 -14.61
C THR A 69 1.71 27.07 -13.57
N LEU A 70 2.68 26.17 -13.73
CA LEU A 70 2.96 25.12 -12.75
C LEU A 70 3.27 25.73 -11.37
N ALA A 71 3.99 26.85 -11.32
CA ALA A 71 4.30 27.54 -10.07
C ALA A 71 3.02 27.94 -9.31
N ALA A 72 2.06 28.58 -9.99
CA ALA A 72 0.78 29.00 -9.40
C ALA A 72 -0.10 27.80 -8.98
N PHE A 73 -0.01 26.69 -9.70
CA PHE A 73 -0.68 25.45 -9.32
C PHE A 73 -0.04 24.81 -8.08
N THR A 74 1.29 24.72 -8.02
CA THR A 74 2.02 24.10 -6.90
C THR A 74 1.96 24.90 -5.61
N SER A 75 1.78 26.22 -5.66
CA SER A 75 1.61 27.05 -4.45
C SER A 75 0.36 26.68 -3.63
N GLY A 76 -0.67 26.12 -4.27
CA GLY A 76 -1.87 25.64 -3.57
C GLY A 76 -1.74 24.21 -3.01
N PHE A 77 -0.69 23.46 -3.36
CA PHE A 77 -0.48 22.10 -2.84
C PHE A 77 0.11 22.03 -1.44
N GLY A 78 0.60 23.15 -0.88
CA GLY A 78 1.42 23.16 0.33
C GLY A 78 2.77 22.48 0.09
N ALA A 79 3.82 22.93 0.77
CA ALA A 79 5.15 22.31 0.64
C ALA A 79 5.06 20.78 0.91
N ASN A 80 5.48 19.98 -0.07
CA ASN A 80 5.44 18.52 -0.17
C ASN A 80 4.11 17.90 -0.66
N PRO A 81 3.93 17.78 -1.99
CA PRO A 81 3.05 16.75 -2.58
C PRO A 81 3.40 15.34 -2.11
N SER A 82 4.61 15.12 -1.57
CA SER A 82 5.10 13.86 -0.99
C SER A 82 4.48 13.50 0.37
N SER A 83 3.91 14.46 1.10
CA SER A 83 3.47 14.26 2.49
C SER A 83 2.10 13.59 2.64
N LYS A 84 1.35 13.48 1.54
CA LYS A 84 0.06 12.77 1.45
C LYS A 84 0.05 11.63 0.43
N LEU A 85 1.21 11.11 0.02
CA LEU A 85 1.22 9.77 -0.56
C LEU A 85 1.07 8.79 0.61
N PRO A 86 0.04 7.92 0.61
CA PRO A 86 0.02 6.80 1.53
C PRO A 86 1.28 5.96 1.24
N SER A 87 2.21 5.97 2.20
CA SER A 87 3.31 5.02 2.29
C SER A 87 2.70 3.63 2.35
N GLY A 88 2.77 2.93 1.24
CA GLY A 88 2.26 1.58 1.05
C GLY A 88 2.82 1.05 -0.25
#